data_AF-A0A6C0CW94-F1
#
_entry.id   AF-A0A6C0CW94-F1
#
_cell.length_a   1.000
_cell.length_b   1.000
_cell.length_c   1.000
_cell.angle_alpha   90.00
_cell.angle_beta   90.00
_cell.angle_gamma   90.00
#
_symmetry.space_group_name_H-M   'P 1'
#
loop_
_entity.id
_entity.type
_entity.pdbx_description
1 polymer ?
#
loop_
_entity_poly.entity_id
_entity_poly.type
_entity_poly.pdbx_seq_one_letter_code
_entity_poly.pdbx_strand_id
1 'polypeptide(L)'
;MEPLGISLGWDCGPAGYGVSNNLRKTKDQGYMTCPFDLMITNYSGIVQCFKDDFQYLIDPKYIELKTVQKTCKFLDFKKGDEIIINTKYNFIFNHESPSHGNLHIHENWPNGTHHFVLDNFKEFTTRYNNRIQNLKNYLNSTNYKVVFIISKINNNHESCKELDDIIKEKYPNLNYSFLHLEESRHEIFNECIEFDFL
;
A
#
# COMPACT_ATOMS: atom_id res chain seq x y z
N MET A 1 -9.36 12.47 21.35
CA MET A 1 -8.34 12.01 20.39
C MET A 1 -9.08 11.47 19.18
N GLU A 2 -8.88 12.06 18.00
CA GLU A 2 -9.60 11.65 16.79
C GLU A 2 -9.02 10.32 16.26
N PRO A 3 -9.85 9.38 15.77
CA PRO A 3 -9.35 8.19 15.09
C PRO A 3 -8.70 8.59 13.75
N LEU A 4 -7.62 7.89 13.40
CA LEU A 4 -6.95 8.02 12.11
C LEU A 4 -6.71 6.64 11.49
N GLY A 5 -7.54 6.31 10.52
CA GLY A 5 -7.45 5.08 9.73
C GLY A 5 -6.24 5.11 8.80
N ILE A 6 -5.34 4.14 8.96
CA ILE A 6 -4.19 3.92 8.08
C ILE A 6 -4.36 2.56 7.42
N SER A 7 -4.41 2.53 6.08
CA SER A 7 -4.45 1.27 5.33
C SER A 7 -3.14 0.51 5.54
N LEU A 8 -3.25 -0.76 5.88
CA LEU A 8 -2.21 -1.79 5.73
C LEU A 8 -2.76 -2.94 4.88
N GLY A 9 -3.62 -2.57 3.93
CA GLY A 9 -4.46 -3.47 3.15
C GLY A 9 -3.78 -4.16 1.99
N TRP A 10 -4.37 -5.29 1.58
CA TRP A 10 -4.01 -5.99 0.34
C TRP A 10 -4.12 -5.09 -0.89
N ASP A 11 -5.10 -4.18 -0.94
CA ASP A 11 -5.34 -3.24 -2.03
C ASP A 11 -5.85 -1.89 -1.48
N CYS A 12 -6.46 -1.07 -2.33
CA CYS A 12 -7.07 0.21 -1.93
C CYS A 12 -8.38 0.06 -1.13
N GLY A 13 -8.88 -1.16 -0.92
CA GLY A 13 -10.13 -1.47 -0.22
C GLY A 13 -10.14 -1.00 1.23
N PRO A 14 -9.15 -1.32 2.07
CA PRO A 14 -9.07 -0.83 3.46
C PRO A 14 -8.98 0.68 3.56
N ALA A 15 -8.32 1.30 2.58
CA ALA A 15 -8.30 2.74 2.41
C ALA A 15 -9.72 3.30 2.17
N GLY A 16 -10.50 2.69 1.27
CA GLY A 16 -11.90 3.02 1.02
C GLY A 16 -12.79 2.79 2.24
N TYR A 17 -12.63 1.65 2.92
CA TYR A 17 -13.35 1.32 4.16
C TYR A 17 -13.15 2.40 5.23
N GLY A 18 -11.91 2.85 5.41
CA GLY A 18 -11.59 3.90 6.39
C GLY A 18 -12.33 5.20 6.14
N VAL A 19 -12.53 5.58 4.87
CA VAL A 19 -13.33 6.77 4.51
C VAL A 19 -14.82 6.50 4.78
N SER A 20 -15.36 5.40 4.26
CA SER A 20 -16.79 5.07 4.37
C SER A 20 -17.28 4.89 5.80
N ASN A 21 -16.38 4.55 6.73
CA ASN A 21 -16.69 4.35 8.15
C ASN A 21 -16.18 5.49 9.05
N ASN A 22 -15.86 6.66 8.47
CA ASN A 22 -15.38 7.85 9.21
C ASN A 22 -14.16 7.57 10.12
N LEU A 23 -13.32 6.60 9.76
CA LEU A 23 -12.06 6.34 10.46
C LEU A 23 -10.95 7.26 9.96
N ARG A 24 -11.07 7.80 8.75
CA ARG A 24 -10.16 8.81 8.20
C ARG A 24 -10.89 9.78 7.28
N LYS A 25 -10.33 10.97 7.16
CA LYS A 25 -10.76 12.02 6.23
C LYS A 25 -10.36 11.65 4.80
N THR A 26 -11.01 12.25 3.80
CA THR A 26 -10.53 12.22 2.41
C THR A 26 -9.33 13.16 2.24
N LYS A 27 -8.64 13.07 1.08
CA LYS A 27 -7.56 14.01 0.73
C LYS A 27 -8.05 15.47 0.77
N ASP A 28 -9.22 15.75 0.21
CA ASP A 28 -9.81 17.09 0.18
C ASP A 28 -10.20 17.60 1.58
N GLN A 29 -10.38 16.69 2.52
CA GLN A 29 -10.63 16.98 3.94
C GLN A 29 -9.33 17.04 4.77
N GLY A 30 -8.16 17.01 4.13
CA GLY A 30 -6.86 17.19 4.77
C GLY A 30 -6.14 15.89 5.16
N TYR A 31 -6.60 14.72 4.71
CA TYR A 31 -5.82 13.49 4.88
C TYR A 31 -4.61 13.47 3.94
N MET A 32 -3.45 13.19 4.50
CA MET A 32 -2.21 13.01 3.76
C MET A 32 -2.04 11.52 3.46
N THR A 33 -2.05 11.15 2.18
CA THR A 33 -1.98 9.73 1.78
C THR A 33 -0.70 9.07 2.30
N CYS A 34 -0.82 7.82 2.73
CA CYS A 34 0.23 6.93 3.21
C CYS A 34 0.63 5.90 2.14
N PRO A 35 1.75 5.17 2.28
CA PRO A 35 2.27 4.32 1.21
C PRO A 35 1.30 3.22 0.79
N PHE A 36 0.70 2.53 1.76
CA PHE A 36 -0.14 1.35 1.52
C PHE A 36 -1.62 1.69 1.19
N ASP A 37 -1.91 2.95 0.88
CA ASP A 37 -3.29 3.36 0.58
C ASP A 37 -3.78 2.88 -0.78
N LEU A 38 -2.86 2.72 -1.75
CA LEU A 38 -3.20 2.47 -3.14
C LEU A 38 -2.51 1.26 -3.75
N MET A 39 -1.38 0.82 -3.20
CA MET A 39 -0.63 -0.30 -3.76
C MET A 39 -1.25 -1.64 -3.36
N ILE A 40 -0.97 -2.68 -4.15
CA ILE A 40 -1.22 -4.05 -3.74
C ILE A 40 -0.08 -4.52 -2.83
N THR A 41 -0.39 -4.96 -1.63
CA THR A 41 0.60 -5.40 -0.63
C THR A 41 0.34 -6.82 -0.17
N ASN A 42 1.33 -7.43 0.48
CA ASN A 42 1.14 -8.64 1.24
C ASN A 42 1.61 -8.41 2.69
N TYR A 43 1.07 -9.19 3.62
CA TYR A 43 1.30 -8.97 5.05
C TYR A 43 2.77 -9.14 5.46
N SER A 44 3.47 -10.17 4.97
CA SER A 44 4.89 -10.38 5.29
C SER A 44 5.77 -9.24 4.76
N GLY A 45 5.47 -8.74 3.56
CA GLY A 45 6.10 -7.55 3.00
C GLY A 45 5.86 -6.31 3.86
N ILE A 46 4.64 -6.08 4.38
CA ILE A 46 4.35 -4.95 5.29
C ILE A 46 5.20 -5.06 6.56
N VAL A 47 5.19 -6.23 7.21
CA VAL A 47 5.98 -6.48 8.42
C VAL A 47 7.45 -6.17 8.19
N GLN A 48 8.03 -6.71 7.10
CA GLN A 48 9.43 -6.48 6.76
C GLN A 48 9.70 -5.01 6.40
N CYS A 49 8.76 -4.33 5.75
CA CYS A 49 8.86 -2.91 5.41
C CYS A 49 8.91 -2.03 6.67
N PHE A 50 8.07 -2.31 7.68
CA PHE A 50 8.15 -1.66 8.99
C PHE A 50 9.47 -1.98 9.70
N LYS A 51 9.92 -3.23 9.65
CA LYS A 51 11.20 -3.67 10.25
C LYS A 51 12.39 -2.93 9.66
N ASP A 52 12.42 -2.74 8.35
CA ASP A 52 13.46 -2.00 7.62
C ASP A 52 13.28 -0.46 7.67
N ASP A 53 12.30 0.05 8.42
CA ASP A 53 11.94 1.47 8.48
C ASP A 53 11.74 2.11 7.08
N PHE A 54 11.07 1.35 6.19
CA PHE A 54 10.75 1.74 4.82
C PHE A 54 11.97 1.97 3.90
N GLN A 55 13.19 1.64 4.34
CA GLN A 55 14.43 1.93 3.61
C GLN A 55 14.40 1.42 2.16
N TYR A 56 13.90 0.21 1.93
CA TYR A 56 13.93 -0.43 0.61
C TYR A 56 12.62 -0.26 -0.18
N LEU A 57 11.65 0.54 0.30
CA LEU A 57 10.33 0.63 -0.34
C LEU A 57 10.39 1.29 -1.72
N ILE A 58 11.31 2.23 -1.89
CA ILE A 58 11.54 3.00 -3.12
C ILE A 58 13.00 2.99 -3.57
N ASP A 59 13.80 2.07 -3.01
CA ASP A 59 15.19 1.90 -3.42
C ASP A 59 15.21 1.40 -4.87
N PRO A 60 15.84 2.13 -5.81
CA PRO A 60 15.88 1.74 -7.22
C PRO A 60 16.38 0.32 -7.48
N LYS A 61 17.21 -0.24 -6.58
CA LYS A 61 17.66 -1.63 -6.68
C LYS A 61 16.52 -2.65 -6.64
N TYR A 62 15.42 -2.30 -5.98
CA TYR A 62 14.27 -3.17 -5.78
C TYR A 62 13.03 -2.72 -6.55
N ILE A 63 13.13 -1.66 -7.37
CA ILE A 63 12.04 -1.18 -8.22
C ILE A 63 12.24 -1.68 -9.64
N GLU A 64 11.27 -2.42 -10.14
CA GLU A 64 11.26 -2.96 -11.50
C GLU A 64 9.97 -2.61 -12.23
N LEU A 65 10.07 -2.39 -13.54
CA LEU A 65 8.92 -2.39 -14.45
C LEU A 65 8.83 -3.78 -15.09
N LYS A 66 7.74 -4.51 -14.83
CA LYS A 66 7.51 -5.83 -15.41
C LYS A 66 6.31 -5.82 -16.34
N THR A 67 6.40 -6.61 -17.41
CA THR A 67 5.27 -6.85 -18.32
C THR A 67 4.49 -8.06 -17.85
N VAL A 68 3.19 -7.91 -17.70
CA VAL A 68 2.25 -8.98 -17.37
C VAL A 68 2.24 -10.02 -18.51
N GLN A 69 2.69 -11.24 -18.21
CA GLN A 69 2.73 -12.37 -19.14
C GLN A 69 1.37 -13.04 -19.31
N LYS A 70 0.53 -13.00 -18.26
CA LYS A 70 -0.81 -13.62 -18.23
C LYS A 70 -1.83 -12.67 -17.62
N THR A 71 -2.98 -12.52 -18.27
CA THR A 71 -4.11 -11.73 -17.74
C THR A 71 -4.54 -12.25 -16.36
N CYS A 72 -4.54 -11.36 -15.37
CA CYS A 72 -5.08 -11.60 -14.04
C CYS A 72 -6.34 -10.75 -13.87
N LYS A 73 -7.52 -11.37 -14.05
CA LYS A 73 -8.81 -10.68 -13.93
C LYS A 73 -9.05 -10.12 -12.52
N PHE A 74 -8.48 -10.76 -11.51
CA PHE A 74 -8.70 -10.38 -10.12
C PHE A 74 -7.98 -9.07 -9.75
N LEU A 75 -6.77 -8.88 -10.27
CA LEU A 75 -5.99 -7.66 -10.11
C LEU A 75 -6.28 -6.61 -11.19
N ASP A 76 -7.22 -6.90 -12.09
CA ASP A 76 -7.52 -6.11 -13.29
C ASP A 76 -6.27 -5.83 -14.14
N PHE A 77 -5.43 -6.86 -14.32
CA PHE A 77 -4.25 -6.81 -15.18
C PHE A 77 -4.47 -7.63 -16.45
N LYS A 78 -4.10 -7.07 -17.59
CA LYS A 78 -4.15 -7.71 -18.90
C LYS A 78 -2.74 -8.09 -19.34
N LYS A 79 -2.65 -9.19 -20.11
CA LYS A 79 -1.39 -9.54 -20.78
C LYS A 79 -0.87 -8.33 -21.58
N GLY A 80 0.40 -7.99 -21.38
CA GLY A 80 1.06 -6.84 -22.00
C GLY A 80 1.00 -5.56 -21.18
N ASP A 81 0.22 -5.50 -20.09
CA ASP A 81 0.27 -4.36 -19.17
C ASP A 81 1.65 -4.28 -18.51
N GLU A 82 2.13 -3.07 -18.29
CA GLU A 82 3.34 -2.81 -17.53
C GLU A 82 2.97 -2.46 -16.09
N ILE A 83 3.69 -3.03 -15.13
CA ILE A 83 3.48 -2.76 -13.70
C ILE A 83 4.80 -2.44 -12.98
N ILE A 84 4.74 -1.46 -12.10
CA ILE A 84 5.83 -1.12 -11.20
C ILE A 84 5.74 -2.04 -9.99
N ILE A 85 6.82 -2.72 -9.63
CA ILE A 85 6.88 -3.63 -8.49
C ILE A 85 8.03 -3.30 -7.55
N ASN A 86 7.87 -3.66 -6.28
CA ASN A 86 8.96 -3.75 -5.32
C ASN A 86 9.34 -5.21 -5.12
N THR A 87 10.52 -5.64 -5.57
CA THR A 87 10.96 -7.05 -5.49
C THR A 87 11.44 -7.47 -4.11
N LYS A 88 11.76 -6.52 -3.22
CA LYS A 88 12.17 -6.80 -1.83
C LYS A 88 10.98 -7.22 -0.96
N TYR A 89 9.85 -6.53 -1.11
CA TYR A 89 8.64 -6.73 -0.30
C TYR A 89 7.51 -7.42 -1.07
N ASN A 90 7.68 -7.63 -2.37
CA ASN A 90 6.69 -8.25 -3.23
C ASN A 90 5.39 -7.42 -3.33
N PHE A 91 5.55 -6.10 -3.50
CA PHE A 91 4.45 -5.14 -3.63
C PHE A 91 4.24 -4.74 -5.10
N ILE A 92 3.01 -4.38 -5.47
CA ILE A 92 2.68 -3.87 -6.79
C ILE A 92 2.11 -2.47 -6.65
N PHE A 93 2.70 -1.51 -7.34
CA PHE A 93 2.22 -0.14 -7.36
C PHE A 93 1.24 0.05 -8.53
N ASN A 94 0.13 -0.70 -8.50
CA ASN A 94 -0.85 -0.72 -9.60
C ASN A 94 -1.42 0.66 -9.89
N HIS A 95 -1.73 1.47 -8.88
CA HIS A 95 -2.23 2.83 -9.06
C HIS A 95 -1.20 3.81 -9.65
N GLU A 96 0.08 3.49 -9.62
CA GLU A 96 1.14 4.28 -10.25
C GLU A 96 1.67 3.62 -11.54
N SER A 97 1.12 2.47 -11.94
CA SER A 97 1.53 1.76 -13.15
C SER A 97 0.85 2.32 -14.40
N PRO A 98 1.48 2.28 -15.60
CA PRO A 98 1.02 3.02 -16.77
C PRO A 98 -0.43 2.79 -17.22
N SER A 99 -0.99 1.61 -17.02
CA SER A 99 -2.28 1.22 -17.63
C SER A 99 -3.45 1.06 -16.65
N HIS A 100 -3.28 1.39 -15.37
CA HIS A 100 -4.31 1.08 -14.39
C HIS A 100 -5.43 2.15 -14.34
N GLY A 101 -6.67 1.72 -14.58
CA GLY A 101 -7.89 2.48 -14.27
C GLY A 101 -8.03 3.87 -14.91
N ASN A 102 -7.31 4.16 -16.01
CA ASN A 102 -7.22 5.51 -16.60
C ASN A 102 -6.85 6.62 -15.59
N LEU A 103 -6.11 6.27 -14.54
CA LEU A 103 -5.78 7.20 -13.45
C LEU A 103 -5.03 8.44 -13.94
N HIS A 104 -4.20 8.30 -14.98
CA HIS A 104 -3.50 9.42 -15.61
C HIS A 104 -4.44 10.51 -16.14
N ILE A 105 -5.67 10.16 -16.55
CA ILE A 105 -6.70 11.11 -16.99
C ILE A 105 -7.34 11.78 -15.78
N HIS A 106 -7.78 10.97 -14.81
CA HIS A 106 -8.50 11.46 -13.63
C HIS A 106 -7.64 12.32 -12.71
N GLU A 107 -6.35 12.00 -12.59
CA GLU A 107 -5.38 12.74 -11.78
C GLU A 107 -4.58 13.77 -12.59
N ASN A 108 -4.86 13.91 -13.90
CA ASN A 108 -4.21 14.86 -14.80
C ASN A 108 -2.66 14.75 -14.76
N TRP A 109 -2.13 13.54 -14.95
CA TRP A 109 -0.69 13.30 -14.90
C TRP A 109 0.01 13.97 -16.09
N PRO A 110 1.05 14.80 -15.87
CA PRO A 110 1.69 15.59 -16.94
C PRO A 110 2.21 14.78 -18.13
N ASN A 111 2.65 13.55 -17.90
CA ASN A 111 3.21 12.68 -18.94
C ASN A 111 2.31 11.47 -19.25
N GLY A 112 1.00 11.61 -19.01
CA GLY A 112 0.04 10.55 -19.27
C GLY A 112 0.38 9.26 -18.53
N THR A 113 0.20 8.12 -19.20
CA THR A 113 0.46 6.78 -18.67
C THR A 113 1.90 6.60 -18.19
N HIS A 114 2.88 7.29 -18.78
CA HIS A 114 4.29 7.11 -18.44
C HIS A 114 4.79 7.99 -17.29
N HIS A 115 3.91 8.77 -16.64
CA HIS A 115 4.28 9.74 -15.60
C HIS A 115 5.20 9.19 -14.51
N PHE A 116 4.98 7.94 -14.07
CA PHE A 116 5.75 7.33 -12.99
C PHE A 116 6.95 6.49 -13.42
N VAL A 117 7.13 6.22 -14.71
CA VAL A 117 8.26 5.40 -15.21
C VAL A 117 9.37 6.22 -15.87
N LEU A 118 9.13 7.50 -16.14
CA LEU A 118 10.13 8.40 -16.73
C LEU A 118 11.27 8.73 -15.75
N ASP A 119 12.41 9.14 -16.31
CA ASP A 119 13.60 9.61 -15.59
C ASP A 119 14.02 8.71 -14.43
N ASN A 120 14.04 7.38 -14.67
CA ASN A 120 14.34 6.37 -13.66
C ASN A 120 13.41 6.47 -12.43
N PHE A 121 12.10 6.49 -12.68
CA PHE A 121 11.04 6.51 -11.66
C PHE A 121 11.03 7.78 -10.76
N LYS A 122 11.53 8.92 -11.24
CA LYS A 122 11.68 10.14 -10.43
C LYS A 122 10.40 10.61 -9.72
N GLU A 123 9.29 10.72 -10.45
CA GLU A 123 8.01 11.17 -9.88
C GLU A 123 7.41 10.11 -8.94
N PHE A 124 7.65 8.84 -9.23
CA PHE A 124 7.23 7.73 -8.38
C PHE A 124 7.95 7.77 -7.03
N THR A 125 9.29 7.89 -7.07
CA THR A 125 10.14 8.05 -5.89
C THR A 125 9.74 9.28 -5.08
N THR A 126 9.44 10.40 -5.74
CA THR A 126 9.00 11.64 -5.08
C THR A 126 7.66 11.43 -4.36
N ARG A 127 6.67 10.85 -5.04
CA ARG A 127 5.34 10.58 -4.47
C ARG A 127 5.44 9.67 -3.25
N TYR A 128 6.19 8.56 -3.34
CA TYR A 128 6.28 7.61 -2.25
C TYR A 128 7.17 8.09 -1.09
N ASN A 129 8.20 8.90 -1.35
CA ASN A 129 8.91 9.61 -0.28
C ASN A 129 7.95 10.45 0.57
N ASN A 130 7.10 11.25 -0.09
CA ASN A 130 6.10 12.07 0.61
C ASN A 130 5.11 11.20 1.40
N ARG A 131 4.63 10.10 0.82
CA ARG A 131 3.73 9.16 1.51
C ARG A 131 4.39 8.52 2.75
N ILE A 132 5.66 8.11 2.65
CA ILE A 132 6.41 7.55 3.79
C ILE A 132 6.53 8.60 4.89
N GLN A 133 6.85 9.86 4.55
CA GLN A 133 6.93 10.93 5.54
C GLN A 133 5.58 11.25 6.17
N ASN A 134 4.49 11.23 5.41
CA ASN A 134 3.14 11.39 5.95
C ASN A 134 2.82 10.32 6.98
N LEU A 135 3.11 9.05 6.67
CA LEU A 135 2.95 7.94 7.60
C LEU A 135 3.80 8.17 8.86
N LYS A 136 5.09 8.45 8.73
CA LYS A 136 5.98 8.73 9.87
C LYS A 136 5.46 9.88 10.73
N ASN A 137 4.95 10.95 10.11
CA ASN A 137 4.34 12.07 10.84
C ASN A 137 3.11 11.65 11.64
N TYR A 138 2.27 10.77 11.09
CA TYR A 138 1.13 10.22 11.82
C TYR A 138 1.53 9.30 12.96
N LEU A 139 2.53 8.43 12.75
CA LEU A 139 3.00 7.48 13.77
C LEU A 139 3.75 8.17 14.93
N ASN A 140 4.34 9.34 14.70
CA ASN A 140 5.00 10.13 15.74
C ASN A 140 4.08 11.17 16.41
N SER A 141 2.84 11.31 15.94
CA SER A 141 1.88 12.27 16.47
C SER A 141 1.15 11.71 17.69
N THR A 142 0.98 12.53 18.72
CA THR A 142 0.15 12.22 19.90
C THR A 142 -1.31 12.68 19.73
N ASN A 143 -1.64 13.32 18.61
CA ASN A 143 -2.98 13.89 18.38
C ASN A 143 -4.02 12.86 17.95
N TYR A 144 -3.57 11.69 17.49
CA TYR A 144 -4.42 10.67 16.87
C TYR A 144 -4.39 9.36 17.63
N LYS A 145 -5.52 8.65 17.58
CA LYS A 145 -5.53 7.22 17.82
C LYS A 145 -5.45 6.54 16.46
N VAL A 146 -4.30 5.97 16.12
CA VAL A 146 -4.12 5.30 14.83
C VAL A 146 -4.91 4.00 14.82
N VAL A 147 -5.73 3.81 13.78
CA VAL A 147 -6.43 2.55 13.54
C VAL A 147 -5.82 1.95 12.28
N PHE A 148 -4.96 0.94 12.46
CA PHE A 148 -4.41 0.20 11.33
C PHE A 148 -5.49 -0.72 10.77
N ILE A 149 -5.93 -0.43 9.55
CA ILE A 149 -6.97 -1.20 8.86
C ILE A 149 -6.28 -2.26 8.03
N ILE A 150 -6.38 -3.51 8.47
CA ILE A 150 -5.76 -4.67 7.84
C ILE A 150 -6.88 -5.47 7.19
N SER A 151 -6.86 -5.59 5.87
CA SER A 151 -7.54 -6.72 5.22
C SER A 151 -6.58 -7.90 5.20
N LYS A 152 -6.94 -8.96 5.93
CA LYS A 152 -6.09 -10.14 6.07
C LYS A 152 -6.65 -11.30 5.26
N ILE A 153 -5.75 -11.97 4.55
CA ILE A 153 -6.07 -13.15 3.75
C ILE A 153 -5.73 -14.44 4.53
N ASN A 154 -5.53 -14.39 5.86
CA ASN A 154 -5.49 -15.58 6.71
C ASN A 154 -5.84 -15.23 8.17
N ASN A 155 -6.91 -15.84 8.70
CA ASN A 155 -7.66 -15.43 9.90
C ASN A 155 -7.09 -15.93 11.25
N ASN A 156 -5.78 -16.03 11.44
CA ASN A 156 -5.27 -16.40 12.76
C ASN A 156 -5.12 -15.14 13.62
N HIS A 157 -5.87 -14.98 14.71
CA HIS A 157 -5.80 -13.78 15.58
C HIS A 157 -4.40 -13.49 16.17
N GLU A 158 -3.52 -14.50 16.26
CA GLU A 158 -2.10 -14.31 16.61
C GLU A 158 -1.29 -13.57 15.53
N SER A 159 -1.85 -13.41 14.34
CA SER A 159 -1.13 -13.01 13.12
C SER A 159 -0.61 -11.58 13.11
N CYS A 160 -1.07 -10.67 13.99
CA CYS A 160 -0.55 -9.30 14.06
C CYS A 160 0.59 -9.12 15.07
N LYS A 161 0.93 -10.16 15.84
CA LYS A 161 1.88 -10.02 16.95
C LYS A 161 3.24 -9.45 16.52
N GLU A 162 3.78 -9.94 15.40
CA GLU A 162 5.08 -9.45 14.92
C GLU A 162 5.03 -7.96 14.55
N LEU A 163 3.98 -7.53 13.84
CA LEU A 163 3.79 -6.13 13.50
C LEU A 163 3.55 -5.27 14.75
N ASP A 164 2.76 -5.77 15.70
CA ASP A 164 2.50 -5.14 16.99
C ASP A 164 3.79 -4.91 17.78
N ASP A 165 4.64 -5.93 17.88
CA ASP A 165 5.92 -5.87 18.58
C ASP A 165 6.85 -4.83 17.91
N ILE A 166 6.94 -4.81 16.56
CA ILE A 166 7.75 -3.84 15.81
C ILE A 166 7.23 -2.41 16.03
N ILE A 167 5.91 -2.19 15.98
CA ILE A 167 5.32 -0.87 16.17
C ILE A 167 5.58 -0.37 17.60
N LYS A 168 5.41 -1.22 18.62
CA LYS A 168 5.72 -0.87 20.01
C LYS A 168 7.18 -0.52 20.22
N GLU A 169 8.08 -1.25 19.59
CA GLU A 169 9.52 -0.98 19.67
C GLU A 169 9.87 0.38 19.03
N LYS A 170 9.37 0.63 17.81
CA LYS A 170 9.75 1.82 17.03
C LYS A 170 8.98 3.09 17.42
N TYR A 171 7.73 2.93 17.86
CA TYR A 171 6.80 4.01 18.19
C TYR A 171 6.18 3.78 19.57
N PRO A 172 6.98 3.79 20.66
CA PRO A 172 6.53 3.38 22.00
C PRO A 172 5.42 4.26 22.60
N ASN A 173 5.24 5.48 22.09
CA ASN A 173 4.21 6.42 22.53
C ASN A 173 2.97 6.43 21.64
N LEU A 174 2.95 5.62 20.57
CA LEU A 174 1.84 5.60 19.64
C LEU A 174 0.61 4.95 20.29
N ASN A 175 -0.51 5.67 20.30
CA ASN A 175 -1.81 5.10 20.65
C ASN A 175 -2.44 4.49 19.39
N TYR A 176 -2.49 3.16 19.30
CA TYR A 176 -3.06 2.49 18.14
C TYR A 176 -3.89 1.26 18.47
N SER A 177 -4.62 0.79 17.47
CA SER A 177 -5.32 -0.49 17.45
C SER A 177 -5.37 -1.06 16.03
N PHE A 178 -5.54 -2.37 15.91
CA PHE A 178 -5.79 -3.03 14.63
C PHE A 178 -7.29 -3.22 14.40
N LEU A 179 -7.76 -2.90 13.20
CA LEU A 179 -9.07 -3.26 12.69
C LEU A 179 -8.88 -4.30 11.58
N HIS A 180 -9.45 -5.48 11.78
CA HIS A 180 -9.39 -6.56 10.82
C HIS A 180 -10.64 -6.54 9.95
N LEU A 181 -10.45 -6.47 8.64
CA LEU A 181 -11.52 -6.64 7.67
C LEU A 181 -11.51 -8.09 7.20
N GLU A 182 -12.64 -8.77 7.35
CA GLU A 182 -12.87 -10.04 6.67
C GLU A 182 -13.12 -9.76 5.20
N GLU A 183 -12.17 -10.14 4.34
CA GLU A 183 -12.38 -10.11 2.89
C GLU A 183 -12.80 -11.49 2.40
N SER A 184 -13.99 -11.56 1.78
CA SER A 184 -14.51 -12.76 1.11
C SER A 184 -13.70 -13.19 -0.12
N ARG A 185 -12.67 -12.42 -0.51
CA ARG A 185 -11.80 -12.68 -1.67
C ARG A 185 -10.68 -13.71 -1.39
N HIS A 186 -10.77 -14.43 -0.26
CA HIS A 186 -9.75 -15.32 0.29
C HIS A 186 -9.27 -16.44 -0.66
N GLU A 187 -10.19 -17.04 -1.43
CA GLU A 187 -9.90 -18.21 -2.25
C GLU A 187 -9.05 -17.90 -3.50
N ILE A 188 -9.03 -16.63 -3.94
CA ILE A 188 -8.42 -16.22 -5.22
C ILE A 188 -6.93 -15.87 -5.04
N PHE A 189 -6.51 -15.60 -3.81
CA PHE A 189 -5.16 -15.16 -3.49
C PHE A 189 -4.09 -16.24 -3.72
N ASN A 190 -4.35 -17.49 -3.32
CA ASN A 190 -3.38 -18.58 -3.47
C ASN A 190 -2.99 -18.86 -4.94
N GLU A 191 -3.78 -18.41 -5.92
CA GLU A 191 -3.47 -18.54 -7.34
C GLU A 191 -2.56 -17.41 -7.88
N CYS A 192 -2.37 -16.31 -7.13
CA CYS A 192 -1.62 -15.13 -7.59
C CYS A 192 -0.33 -14.85 -6.80
N ILE A 193 -0.08 -15.55 -5.67
CA ILE A 193 1.02 -15.28 -4.72
C ILE A 193 2.42 -15.40 -5.36
N GLU A 194 2.60 -16.29 -6.34
CA GLU A 194 3.93 -16.53 -6.89
C GLU A 194 4.34 -15.54 -7.99
N PHE A 195 3.50 -14.53 -8.29
CA PHE A 195 3.74 -13.65 -9.43
C PHE A 195 3.91 -14.42 -10.75
N ASP A 196 3.35 -15.64 -10.85
CA ASP A 196 3.39 -16.51 -12.04
C ASP A 196 2.80 -15.87 -13.30
N PHE A 197 2.17 -14.70 -13.14
CA PHE A 197 1.63 -13.90 -14.22
C PHE A 197 2.57 -12.78 -14.71
N LEU A 198 3.72 -12.55 -14.07
CA LEU A 198 4.74 -11.56 -14.43
C LEU A 198 5.95 -12.16 -15.17
#